data_AF-A0A0B6Y220-F1
#
_entry.id   AF-A0A0B6Y220-F1
#
_cell.length_a   1.000
_cell.length_b   1.000
_cell.length_c   1.000
_cell.angle_alpha   90.00
_cell.angle_beta   90.00
_cell.angle_gamma   90.00
#
_symmetry.space_group_name_H-M   'P 1'
#
loop_
_entity.id
_entity.type
_entity.pdbx_description
1 polymer ?
#
loop_
_entity_poly.entity_id
_entity_poly.type
_entity_poly.pdbx_seq_one_letter_code
_entity_poly.pdbx_strand_id
1 'polypeptide(L)'
;NNEKLQRNFKICVSSLISMTSQSLIIRIAGDKSSFRIAEEILHSFHIDDTIQIIHHDKTKIPASVFETVSNIHEQLSSEAHHFSDPMFYISLVIHRIIPQNVTSLILLDVDLIFKSDIIDLFLLLNNFDNDQMIGIAR
;
A
#
# COMPACT_ATOMS: atom_id res chain seq x y z
N ASN A 1 5.49 19.80 3.89
CA ASN A 1 4.94 19.05 5.03
C ASN A 1 3.42 19.05 4.91
N ASN A 2 2.77 17.90 4.74
CA ASN A 2 1.32 17.81 4.50
C ASN A 2 0.60 17.28 5.75
N GLU A 3 0.15 18.19 6.62
CA GLU A 3 -0.44 17.84 7.92
C GLU A 3 -1.73 17.04 7.80
N LYS A 4 -2.56 17.33 6.79
CA LYS A 4 -3.81 16.58 6.56
C LYS A 4 -3.51 15.11 6.25
N LEU A 5 -2.54 14.84 5.38
CA LEU A 5 -2.14 13.48 5.04
C LEU A 5 -1.56 12.74 6.25
N GLN A 6 -0.72 13.40 7.04
CA GLN A 6 -0.18 12.83 8.28
C GLN A 6 -1.28 12.50 9.29
N ARG A 7 -2.26 13.40 9.45
CA ARG A 7 -3.41 13.17 10.33
C ARG A 7 -4.23 11.98 9.87
N ASN A 8 -4.53 11.89 8.57
CA ASN A 8 -5.27 10.77 7.99
C ASN A 8 -4.52 9.45 8.21
N PHE A 9 -3.21 9.43 7.87
CA PHE A 9 -2.36 8.26 8.09
C PHE A 9 -2.34 7.84 9.57
N LYS A 10 -2.19 8.81 10.49
CA LYS A 10 -2.23 8.55 11.94
C LYS A 10 -3.55 7.91 12.39
N ILE A 11 -4.69 8.40 11.90
CA ILE A 11 -6.01 7.81 12.21
C ILE A 11 -6.10 6.39 11.63
N CYS A 12 -5.69 6.20 10.38
CA CYS A 12 -5.70 4.93 9.68
C CYS A 12 -4.90 3.88 10.46
N VAL A 13 -3.62 4.13 10.75
CA VAL A 13 -2.77 3.16 11.47
C VAL A 13 -3.22 2.96 12.92
N SER A 14 -3.69 4.00 13.61
CA SER A 14 -4.25 3.86 14.95
C SER A 14 -5.43 2.90 14.96
N SER A 15 -6.37 3.05 14.02
CA SER A 15 -7.51 2.14 13.90
C SER A 15 -7.10 0.73 13.48
N LEU A 16 -6.12 0.58 12.59
CA LEU A 16 -5.60 -0.72 12.17
C LEU A 16 -4.97 -1.49 13.35
N ILE A 17 -4.05 -0.85 14.06
CA ILE A 17 -3.30 -1.45 15.18
C ILE A 17 -4.24 -1.84 16.32
N SER A 18 -5.24 -1.01 16.62
CA SER A 18 -6.21 -1.31 17.69
C SER A 18 -7.17 -2.45 17.38
N MET A 19 -7.35 -2.82 16.10
CA MET A 19 -8.30 -3.85 15.67
C MET A 19 -7.64 -5.17 15.29
N THR A 20 -6.35 -5.16 14.95
CA THR A 20 -5.68 -6.36 14.44
C THR A 20 -5.37 -7.37 15.56
N SER A 21 -5.66 -8.64 15.31
CA SER A 21 -5.29 -9.76 16.20
C SER A 21 -4.00 -10.47 15.78
N GLN A 22 -3.37 -10.05 14.67
CA GLN A 22 -2.25 -10.75 14.05
C GLN A 22 -1.03 -9.84 13.93
N SER A 23 0.15 -10.47 13.80
CA SER A 23 1.35 -9.76 13.40
C SER A 23 1.22 -9.25 11.96
N LEU A 24 1.66 -8.00 11.72
CA LEU A 24 1.51 -7.33 10.42
C LEU A 24 2.87 -6.92 9.86
N ILE A 25 3.00 -7.05 8.53
CA ILE A 25 4.08 -6.41 7.77
C ILE A 25 3.48 -5.22 7.03
N ILE A 26 3.69 -4.01 7.53
CA ILE A 26 3.24 -2.77 6.93
C ILE A 26 4.28 -2.27 5.93
N ARG A 27 3.90 -2.26 4.65
CA ARG A 27 4.76 -1.82 3.54
C ARG A 27 4.33 -0.41 3.10
N ILE A 28 5.23 0.56 3.21
CA ILE A 28 4.96 1.96 2.88
C ILE A 28 5.70 2.34 1.61
N ALA A 29 4.97 2.74 0.57
CA ALA A 29 5.54 3.25 -0.67
C ALA A 29 5.60 4.79 -0.64
N GLY A 30 6.76 5.35 -0.97
CA GLY A 30 6.94 6.81 -1.00
C GLY A 30 8.40 7.23 -1.05
N ASP A 31 8.67 8.54 -1.07
CA ASP A 31 10.03 9.02 -0.89
C ASP A 31 10.53 8.86 0.56
N LYS A 32 11.85 8.95 0.75
CA LYS A 32 12.49 8.77 2.05
C LYS A 32 11.99 9.75 3.12
N SER A 33 11.68 10.98 2.74
CA SER A 33 11.23 12.01 3.69
C SER A 33 9.82 11.70 4.23
N SER A 34 8.92 11.28 3.33
CA SER A 34 7.58 10.85 3.67
C SER A 34 7.59 9.56 4.48
N PHE A 35 8.46 8.61 4.12
CA PHE A 35 8.63 7.36 4.89
C PHE A 35 9.08 7.64 6.32
N ARG A 36 10.08 8.49 6.53
CA ARG A 36 10.56 8.84 7.88
C ARG A 36 9.44 9.40 8.76
N ILE A 37 8.60 10.27 8.21
CA ILE A 37 7.44 10.81 8.95
C ILE A 37 6.45 9.69 9.30
N ALA A 38 6.17 8.79 8.36
CA ALA A 38 5.26 7.68 8.58
C ALA A 38 5.80 6.67 9.62
N GLU A 39 7.10 6.41 9.59
CA GLU A 39 7.84 5.59 10.56
C GLU A 39 7.80 6.22 11.96
N GLU A 40 8.07 7.52 12.09
CA GLU A 40 7.93 8.26 13.35
C GLU A 40 6.50 8.20 13.92
N ILE A 41 5.48 8.31 13.06
CA ILE A 41 4.07 8.15 13.46
C ILE A 41 3.80 6.74 13.97
N LEU A 42 4.22 5.70 13.26
CA LEU A 42 4.00 4.31 13.66
C LEU A 42 4.70 3.96 14.98
N HIS A 43 5.95 4.39 15.16
CA HIS A 43 6.66 4.18 16.42
C HIS A 43 6.03 4.92 17.60
N SER A 44 5.31 6.02 17.38
CA SER A 44 4.61 6.74 18.45
C SER A 44 3.49 5.91 19.12
N PHE A 45 3.02 4.83 18.48
CA PHE A 45 2.02 3.92 19.02
C PHE A 45 2.59 2.80 19.89
N HIS A 46 3.91 2.79 20.16
CA HIS A 46 4.58 1.74 20.94
C HIS A 46 4.28 0.34 20.40
N ILE A 47 4.26 0.21 19.07
CA ILE A 47 4.13 -1.08 18.40
C ILE A 47 5.23 -2.03 18.89
N ASP A 48 4.84 -3.25 19.25
CA ASP A 48 5.76 -4.30 19.67
C ASP A 48 6.33 -5.05 18.44
N ASP A 49 7.07 -6.12 18.68
CA ASP A 49 7.71 -6.93 17.63
C ASP A 49 6.69 -7.62 16.68
N THR A 50 5.39 -7.50 16.93
CA THR A 50 4.35 -8.04 16.04
C THR A 50 4.14 -7.18 14.79
N ILE A 51 4.65 -5.95 14.73
CA ILE A 51 4.51 -5.08 13.56
C ILE A 51 5.88 -4.77 12.95
N GLN A 52 6.08 -5.27 11.73
CA GLN A 52 7.26 -4.96 10.92
C GLN A 52 6.94 -3.86 9.91
N ILE A 53 7.82 -2.86 9.79
CA ILE A 53 7.68 -1.77 8.82
C ILE A 53 8.71 -1.96 7.71
N ILE A 54 8.29 -1.82 6.45
CA ILE A 54 9.17 -1.91 5.27
C ILE A 54 8.95 -0.71 4.35
N HIS A 55 10.03 -0.02 3.99
CA HIS A 55 10.02 1.07 3.01
C HIS A 55 10.17 0.55 1.57
N HIS A 56 9.28 0.99 0.69
CA HIS A 56 9.45 0.91 -0.76
C HIS A 56 9.72 2.31 -1.32
N ASP A 57 10.99 2.60 -1.57
CA ASP A 57 11.43 3.87 -2.15
C ASP A 57 10.98 3.97 -3.61
N LYS A 58 10.16 4.98 -3.92
CA LYS A 58 9.66 5.20 -5.29
C LYS A 58 10.78 5.36 -6.33
N THR A 59 11.96 5.82 -5.92
CA THR A 59 13.13 5.99 -6.80
C THR A 59 13.81 4.66 -7.17
N LYS A 60 13.50 3.58 -6.46
CA LYS A 60 14.08 2.24 -6.68
C LYS A 60 13.21 1.33 -7.53
N ILE A 61 12.09 1.82 -8.03
CA ILE A 61 11.21 1.03 -8.88
C ILE A 61 11.93 0.79 -10.22
N PRO A 62 12.00 -0.46 -10.72
CA PRO A 62 12.73 -0.77 -11.94
C PRO A 62 12.21 0.01 -13.15
N ALA A 63 13.11 0.48 -14.01
CA ALA A 63 12.74 1.23 -15.23
C ALA A 63 11.79 0.45 -16.16
N SER A 64 11.88 -0.88 -16.19
CA SER A 64 10.96 -1.73 -16.95
C SER A 64 9.52 -1.70 -16.42
N VAL A 65 9.35 -1.47 -15.12
CA VAL A 65 8.03 -1.27 -14.51
C VAL A 65 7.48 0.09 -14.90
N PHE A 66 8.32 1.13 -14.88
CA PHE A 66 7.97 2.47 -15.37
C PHE A 66 7.48 2.42 -16.82
N GLU A 67 8.23 1.78 -17.72
CA GLU A 67 7.87 1.65 -19.14
C GLU A 67 6.52 0.93 -19.32
N THR A 68 6.31 -0.17 -18.58
CA THR A 68 5.04 -0.91 -18.61
C THR A 68 3.87 -0.01 -18.21
N VAL A 69 4.04 0.77 -17.13
CA VAL A 69 3.01 1.69 -16.64
C VAL A 69 2.78 2.86 -17.61
N SER A 70 3.83 3.42 -18.21
CA SER A 70 3.72 4.49 -19.19
C SER A 70 2.89 4.06 -20.41
N ASN A 71 3.12 2.85 -20.92
CA ASN A 71 2.33 2.31 -22.03
C ASN A 71 0.85 2.13 -21.66
N ILE A 72 0.56 1.68 -20.44
CA ILE A 72 -0.82 1.56 -19.93
C ILE A 72 -1.46 2.95 -19.81
N HIS A 73 -0.73 3.92 -19.25
CA HIS A 73 -1.19 5.29 -19.12
C HIS A 73 -1.57 5.87 -20.49
N GLU A 74 -0.69 5.78 -21.50
CA GLU A 74 -0.97 6.28 -22.86
C GLU A 74 -2.24 5.69 -23.48
N GLN A 75 -2.57 4.43 -23.17
CA GLN A 75 -3.78 3.77 -23.65
C GLN A 75 -5.05 4.13 -22.88
N LEU A 76 -4.93 4.47 -21.59
CA LEU A 76 -6.08 4.71 -20.71
C LEU A 76 -6.37 6.19 -20.45
N SER A 77 -5.39 7.08 -20.63
CA SER A 77 -5.56 8.51 -20.36
C SER A 77 -6.15 9.23 -21.58
N SER A 78 -7.43 9.60 -21.52
CA SER A 78 -7.95 10.70 -22.32
C SER A 78 -7.37 12.02 -21.76
N GLU A 79 -6.68 12.77 -22.62
CA GLU A 79 -6.01 14.08 -22.41
C GLU A 79 -6.05 14.73 -20.99
N ALA A 80 -4.85 15.08 -20.51
CA ALA A 80 -4.58 16.10 -19.47
C ALA A 80 -5.05 15.83 -18.03
N HIS A 81 -4.68 14.69 -17.44
CA HIS A 81 -4.80 14.50 -15.99
C HIS A 81 -3.47 14.18 -15.31
N HIS A 82 -3.33 14.66 -14.07
CA HIS A 82 -2.14 14.68 -13.20
C HIS A 82 -1.63 13.28 -12.75
N PHE A 83 -1.90 12.22 -13.52
CA PHE A 83 -1.49 10.84 -13.26
C PHE A 83 -0.13 10.49 -13.89
N SER A 84 0.80 11.44 -13.90
CA SER A 84 2.15 11.22 -14.41
C SER A 84 3.03 10.40 -13.47
N ASP A 85 2.59 10.13 -12.24
CA ASP A 85 3.32 9.30 -11.28
C ASP A 85 2.91 7.82 -11.41
N PRO A 86 3.84 6.92 -11.77
CA PRO A 86 3.57 5.49 -11.89
C PRO A 86 3.06 4.81 -10.61
N MET A 87 3.16 5.49 -9.47
CA MET A 87 2.48 5.09 -8.22
C MET A 87 0.98 4.92 -8.35
N PHE A 88 0.31 5.62 -9.26
CA PHE A 88 -1.12 5.42 -9.48
C PHE A 88 -1.48 4.08 -10.13
N TYR A 89 -0.52 3.44 -10.81
CA TYR A 89 -0.73 2.16 -11.48
C TYR A 89 -0.01 1.00 -10.77
N ILE A 90 0.52 1.23 -9.56
CA ILE A 90 1.34 0.25 -8.87
C ILE A 90 0.59 -1.07 -8.67
N SER A 91 -0.73 -1.04 -8.43
CA SER A 91 -1.57 -2.23 -8.27
C SER A 91 -1.49 -3.19 -9.46
N LEU A 92 -1.30 -2.70 -10.69
CA LEU A 92 -1.20 -3.52 -11.90
C LEU A 92 0.14 -4.24 -12.02
N VAL A 93 1.19 -3.69 -11.41
CA VAL A 93 2.58 -4.13 -11.57
C VAL A 93 3.23 -4.55 -10.26
N ILE A 94 2.46 -4.61 -9.17
CA ILE A 94 2.99 -4.82 -7.81
C ILE A 94 3.73 -6.15 -7.68
N HIS A 95 3.30 -7.17 -8.42
CA HIS A 95 3.93 -8.50 -8.52
C HIS A 95 5.38 -8.45 -9.05
N ARG A 96 5.78 -7.37 -9.73
CA ARG A 96 7.16 -7.16 -10.23
C ARG A 96 8.05 -6.41 -9.24
N ILE A 97 7.47 -5.79 -8.22
CA ILE A 97 8.18 -4.95 -7.24
C ILE A 97 8.33 -5.71 -5.91
N ILE A 98 7.31 -6.46 -5.53
CA ILE A 98 7.26 -7.20 -4.28
C ILE A 98 8.08 -8.50 -4.38
N PRO A 99 8.80 -8.91 -3.30
CA PRO A 99 9.52 -10.17 -3.27
C PRO A 99 8.63 -11.40 -3.58
N GLN A 100 9.18 -12.38 -4.29
CA GLN A 100 8.45 -13.58 -4.73
C GLN A 100 7.88 -14.45 -3.60
N ASN A 101 8.38 -14.31 -2.37
CA ASN A 101 7.87 -15.03 -1.21
C ASN A 101 6.61 -14.38 -0.60
N VAL A 102 6.16 -13.23 -1.10
CA VAL A 102 4.89 -12.62 -0.71
C VAL A 102 3.81 -13.10 -1.67
N THR A 103 2.92 -13.96 -1.18
CA THR A 103 1.86 -14.58 -1.98
C THR A 103 0.59 -13.74 -2.06
N SER A 104 0.37 -12.86 -1.09
CA SER A 104 -0.81 -12.01 -1.01
C SER A 104 -0.49 -10.68 -0.34
N LEU A 105 -1.12 -9.61 -0.80
CA LEU A 105 -1.04 -8.28 -0.20
C LEU A 105 -2.38 -7.56 -0.35
N ILE A 106 -2.62 -6.60 0.53
CA ILE A 106 -3.76 -5.68 0.43
C ILE A 106 -3.17 -4.28 0.24
N LEU A 107 -3.56 -3.61 -0.85
CA LEU A 107 -3.21 -2.22 -1.09
C LEU A 107 -4.32 -1.33 -0.50
N LEU A 108 -3.94 -0.32 0.29
CA LEU A 108 -4.87 0.49 1.07
C LEU A 108 -4.57 1.98 0.90
N ASP A 109 -5.64 2.77 0.85
CA ASP A 109 -5.53 4.22 1.00
C ASP A 109 -5.26 4.60 2.46
N VAL A 110 -4.54 5.71 2.65
CA VAL A 110 -4.10 6.17 3.97
C VAL A 110 -5.16 6.95 4.76
N ASP A 111 -6.34 7.17 4.18
CA ASP A 111 -7.46 7.89 4.80
C ASP A 111 -8.62 6.97 5.25
N LEU A 112 -8.37 5.65 5.25
CA LEU A 112 -9.30 4.64 5.77
C LEU A 112 -9.36 4.63 7.30
N ILE A 113 -10.45 4.07 7.83
CA ILE A 113 -10.64 3.80 9.26
C ILE A 113 -11.10 2.35 9.41
N PHE A 114 -10.32 1.54 10.12
CA PHE A 114 -10.64 0.14 10.40
C PHE A 114 -11.67 0.03 11.51
N LYS A 115 -12.72 -0.76 11.26
CA LYS A 115 -13.80 -1.05 12.22
C LYS A 115 -13.89 -2.52 12.60
N SER A 116 -13.02 -3.35 12.04
CA SER A 116 -12.88 -4.77 12.26
C SER A 116 -11.44 -5.19 11.99
N ASP A 117 -11.11 -6.42 12.30
CA ASP A 117 -9.77 -6.96 12.06
C ASP A 117 -9.47 -7.05 10.55
N ILE A 118 -8.26 -6.67 10.17
CA ILE A 118 -7.77 -6.76 8.78
C ILE A 118 -7.68 -8.21 8.30
N ILE A 119 -7.58 -9.19 9.21
CA ILE A 119 -7.50 -10.61 8.84
C ILE A 119 -8.74 -11.06 8.05
N ASP A 120 -9.91 -10.47 8.34
CA ASP A 120 -11.14 -10.79 7.62
C ASP A 120 -11.02 -10.47 6.12
N LEU A 121 -10.26 -9.43 5.77
CA LEU A 121 -10.00 -9.06 4.37
C LEU A 121 -9.02 -10.03 3.70
N PHE A 122 -8.03 -10.55 4.42
CA PHE A 122 -7.16 -11.61 3.90
C PHE A 122 -7.92 -12.91 3.67
N LEU A 123 -8.86 -13.27 4.55
CA LEU A 123 -9.66 -14.48 4.41
C LEU A 123 -10.53 -14.46 3.16
N LEU A 124 -10.92 -13.29 2.64
CA LEU A 124 -11.65 -13.18 1.37
C LEU A 124 -10.82 -13.70 0.18
N LEU A 125 -9.49 -13.66 0.25
CA LEU A 125 -8.63 -14.20 -0.81
C LEU A 125 -8.73 -15.72 -0.93
N ASN A 126 -9.16 -16.43 0.14
CA ASN A 126 -9.39 -17.88 0.07
C ASN A 126 -10.58 -18.26 -0.81
N ASN A 127 -11.42 -17.28 -1.17
CA ASN A 127 -12.54 -17.49 -2.09
C ASN A 127 -12.13 -17.31 -3.56
N PHE A 128 -10.87 -16.98 -3.83
CA PHE A 128 -10.40 -16.80 -5.20
C PHE A 128 -10.25 -18.16 -5.88
N ASP A 129 -10.73 -18.25 -7.12
CA ASP A 129 -10.38 -19.36 -8.00
C ASP A 129 -9.00 -19.16 -8.65
N ASN A 130 -8.58 -20.10 -9.49
CA ASN A 130 -7.26 -20.06 -10.13
C ASN A 130 -7.10 -18.93 -11.16
N ASP A 131 -8.19 -18.28 -11.58
CA ASP A 131 -8.19 -17.22 -12.60
C ASP A 131 -8.31 -15.82 -11.97
N GLN A 132 -8.67 -15.74 -10.69
CA GLN A 132 -8.82 -14.49 -9.95
C GLN A 132 -7.49 -14.03 -9.33
N MET A 133 -7.01 -12.87 -9.77
CA MET A 133 -5.72 -12.29 -9.33
C MET A 133 -5.87 -11.07 -8.42
N ILE A 134 -6.96 -10.29 -8.56
CA ILE A 134 -7.17 -9.03 -7.85
C ILE A 134 -8.64 -8.93 -7.40
N GLY A 135 -8.84 -8.66 -6.11
CA GLY A 135 -10.13 -8.23 -5.56
C GLY A 135 -10.16 -6.72 -5.44
N ILE A 136 -11.25 -6.09 -5.88
CA ILE A 136 -11.46 -4.65 -5.78
C ILE A 136 -12.73 -4.42 -4.98
N ALA A 137 -12.60 -3.71 -3.86
CA ALA A 137 -13.73 -3.22 -3.09
C ALA A 137 -14.06 -1.78 -3.52
N ARG A 138 -15.33 -1.39 -3.40
CA ARG A 138 -15.84 -0.07 -3.76
C ARG A 138 -16.37 0.66 -2.54
#